data_AF-A0A969SNC7-F1
#
_entry.id   AF-A0A969SNC7-F1
#
_cell.length_a   1.000
_cell.length_b   1.000
_cell.length_c   1.000
_cell.angle_alpha   90.00
_cell.angle_beta   90.00
_cell.angle_gamma   90.00
#
_symmetry.space_group_name_H-M   'P 1'
#
loop_
_entity.id
_entity.type
_entity.pdbx_description
1 polymer ?
#
loop_
_entity_poly.entity_id
_entity_poly.type
_entity_poly.pdbx_seq_one_letter_code
_entity_poly.pdbx_strand_id
1 'polypeptide(L)'
;MIVDSLPIIQGKKHLLDLNHRGLDVQAAQEKVYSFFVEMVQNHEPEDVLQEFKNLFIDCLDSGSSDYELGIYEIFVGSNEPEFRNTLKRTCYILINNWENRRQYKYIQQLIDLFTNYTPKTSLTSSRKINIFRAWLINFVNSKDSQELKLFAIKHEDQSKLHWTNRYSSYLLIAQSTDKNNPKEQQQAAKRLSKQLKDKFKFELAMYIARSQSAASNVNRYQNPSILGDEVLRLIKVLVVRKGAFSYENIANIFIKQTRNQNLKNFKESLLKYLLYSVIQQDFIETLQQQLSEKLLVWKTEYNQETINQNLLLRICNKIIDYLTSENGKEPSQLFTLLLSQGNPLNLVIVLLKIVLISKHSRRHLEMRIANLICYYDIYPEEECKWVINFIEIFTITFAIYADNVEYNLIKMQEDSGSDELPPNLDTYRIFSQLKLLRKENY
;
A
#
# COMPACT_ATOMS: atom_id res chain seq x y z
N MET A 1 27.62 -30.34 -27.70
CA MET A 1 28.50 -29.23 -28.15
C MET A 1 27.63 -28.22 -28.86
N ILE A 2 27.69 -26.97 -28.38
CA ILE A 2 27.24 -25.72 -29.00
C ILE A 2 25.75 -25.66 -29.40
N VAL A 3 24.92 -25.10 -28.52
CA VAL A 3 23.59 -24.59 -28.86
C VAL A 3 23.41 -23.23 -28.18
N ASP A 4 23.26 -22.19 -29.00
CA ASP A 4 22.56 -20.91 -28.81
C ASP A 4 22.97 -19.92 -27.71
N SER A 5 24.20 -19.40 -27.79
CA SER A 5 24.61 -18.16 -27.09
C SER A 5 24.73 -16.92 -28.01
N LEU A 6 24.34 -17.02 -29.29
CA LEU A 6 24.56 -15.96 -30.29
C LEU A 6 23.68 -14.69 -30.18
N PRO A 7 22.39 -14.72 -29.75
CA PRO A 7 21.57 -13.50 -29.72
C PRO A 7 22.03 -12.51 -28.62
N ILE A 8 22.37 -13.04 -27.44
CA ILE A 8 22.78 -12.27 -26.25
C ILE A 8 24.07 -11.48 -26.54
N ILE A 9 25.01 -12.09 -27.26
CA ILE A 9 26.30 -11.47 -27.62
C ILE A 9 26.11 -10.30 -28.60
N GLN A 10 25.14 -10.37 -29.51
CA GLN A 10 24.83 -9.27 -30.45
C GLN A 10 24.15 -8.09 -29.75
N GLY A 11 23.19 -8.33 -28.86
CA GLY A 11 22.57 -7.28 -28.05
C GLY A 11 23.56 -6.56 -27.12
N LYS A 12 24.46 -7.34 -26.48
CA LYS A 12 25.55 -6.80 -25.65
C LYS A 12 26.53 -5.94 -26.44
N LYS A 13 26.91 -6.35 -27.67
CA LYS A 13 27.74 -5.53 -28.56
C LYS A 13 27.07 -4.19 -28.90
N HIS A 14 25.77 -4.18 -29.17
CA HIS A 14 25.04 -2.95 -29.49
C HIS A 14 24.89 -1.99 -28.29
N LEU A 15 24.84 -2.52 -27.06
CA LEU A 15 24.93 -1.70 -25.83
C LEU A 15 26.36 -1.21 -25.55
N LEU A 16 27.39 -1.94 -25.96
CA LEU A 16 28.80 -1.55 -25.79
C LEU A 16 29.28 -0.59 -26.91
N ASP A 17 28.68 -0.62 -28.10
CA ASP A 17 28.95 0.29 -29.23
C ASP A 17 28.36 1.72 -29.06
N LEU A 18 27.92 2.07 -27.85
CA LEU A 18 27.46 3.44 -27.52
C LEU A 18 28.59 4.49 -27.59
N ASN A 19 29.84 4.05 -27.76
CA ASN A 19 31.08 4.80 -27.60
C ASN A 19 31.41 5.87 -28.65
N HIS A 20 30.55 6.20 -29.63
CA HIS A 20 30.98 7.06 -30.75
C HIS A 20 30.10 8.23 -31.15
N ARG A 21 29.01 8.53 -30.44
CA ARG A 21 28.24 9.76 -30.70
C ARG A 21 27.82 10.36 -29.38
N GLY A 22 27.90 11.69 -29.24
CA GLY A 22 27.38 12.44 -28.11
C GLY A 22 25.88 12.22 -27.95
N LEU A 23 25.53 11.05 -27.41
CA LEU A 23 24.18 10.58 -27.23
C LEU A 23 23.59 11.30 -26.02
N ASP A 24 22.41 11.83 -26.23
CA ASP A 24 21.54 12.28 -25.16
C ASP A 24 21.34 11.12 -24.15
N VAL A 25 21.56 11.41 -22.87
CA VAL A 25 21.44 10.45 -21.76
C VAL A 25 20.10 9.74 -21.80
N GLN A 26 19.04 10.48 -22.17
CA GLN A 26 17.69 9.93 -22.30
C GLN A 26 17.57 8.89 -23.42
N ALA A 27 18.18 9.13 -24.58
CA ALA A 27 18.17 8.18 -25.70
C ALA A 27 18.95 6.90 -25.36
N ALA A 28 20.03 7.03 -24.60
CA ALA A 28 20.83 5.91 -24.16
C ALA A 28 20.12 5.08 -23.07
N GLN A 29 19.45 5.72 -22.12
CA GLN A 29 18.55 5.06 -21.16
C GLN A 29 17.46 4.26 -21.87
N GLU A 30 16.81 4.82 -22.90
CA GLU A 30 15.74 4.12 -23.63
C GLU A 30 16.25 2.86 -24.36
N LYS A 31 17.50 2.85 -24.83
CA LYS A 31 18.14 1.65 -25.37
C LYS A 31 18.32 0.57 -24.31
N VAL A 32 18.76 0.93 -23.11
CA VAL A 32 18.90 0.00 -21.97
C VAL A 32 17.53 -0.59 -21.62
N TYR A 33 16.50 0.25 -21.53
CA TYR A 33 15.14 -0.23 -21.24
C TYR A 33 14.62 -1.16 -22.32
N SER A 34 14.76 -0.78 -23.59
CA SER A 34 14.32 -1.59 -24.74
C SER A 34 15.03 -2.94 -24.79
N PHE A 35 16.34 -2.97 -24.51
CA PHE A 35 17.12 -4.21 -24.39
C PHE A 35 16.54 -5.14 -23.32
N PHE A 36 16.27 -4.64 -22.11
CA PHE A 36 15.70 -5.50 -21.07
C PHE A 36 14.25 -5.91 -21.37
N VAL A 37 13.46 -5.07 -22.02
CA VAL A 37 12.11 -5.45 -22.50
C VAL A 37 12.18 -6.60 -23.51
N GLU A 38 13.11 -6.55 -24.46
CA GLU A 38 13.33 -7.63 -25.42
C GLU A 38 13.84 -8.91 -24.76
N MET A 39 14.82 -8.78 -23.85
CA MET A 39 15.37 -9.90 -23.09
C MET A 39 14.30 -10.66 -22.32
N VAL A 40 13.43 -9.98 -21.56
CA VAL A 40 12.34 -10.64 -20.81
C VAL A 40 11.24 -11.23 -21.68
N GLN A 41 11.18 -10.88 -22.96
CA GLN A 41 10.24 -11.47 -23.91
C GLN A 41 10.79 -12.77 -24.51
N ASN A 42 12.10 -12.81 -24.78
CA ASN A 42 12.72 -13.82 -25.62
C ASN A 42 13.60 -14.83 -24.88
N HIS A 43 14.02 -14.55 -23.63
CA HIS A 43 14.97 -15.38 -22.89
C HIS A 43 14.41 -15.88 -21.55
N GLU A 44 15.06 -16.89 -20.98
CA GLU A 44 14.71 -17.43 -19.66
C GLU A 44 15.13 -16.45 -18.54
N PRO A 45 14.38 -16.39 -17.41
CA PRO A 45 14.65 -15.44 -16.35
C PRO A 45 16.04 -15.53 -15.72
N GLU A 46 16.63 -16.74 -15.69
CA GLU A 46 17.99 -16.97 -15.18
C GLU A 46 19.03 -16.20 -16.02
N ASP A 47 18.89 -16.24 -17.36
CA ASP A 47 19.78 -15.53 -18.29
C ASP A 47 19.58 -14.01 -18.19
N VAL A 48 18.32 -13.57 -18.09
CA VAL A 48 17.99 -12.14 -17.92
C VAL A 48 18.57 -11.60 -16.61
N LEU A 49 18.44 -12.36 -15.51
CA LEU A 49 18.98 -11.98 -14.22
C LEU A 49 20.50 -11.95 -14.23
N GLN A 50 21.14 -12.94 -14.87
CA GLN A 50 22.60 -12.96 -15.00
C GLN A 50 23.09 -11.76 -15.82
N GLU A 51 22.39 -11.40 -16.90
CA GLU A 51 22.78 -10.23 -17.70
C GLU A 51 22.55 -8.92 -16.95
N PHE A 52 21.47 -8.80 -16.18
CA PHE A 52 21.27 -7.68 -15.26
C PHE A 52 22.43 -7.55 -14.27
N LYS A 53 22.82 -8.66 -13.64
CA LYS A 53 23.93 -8.71 -12.68
C LYS A 53 25.25 -8.34 -13.33
N ASN A 54 25.54 -8.88 -14.51
CA ASN A 54 26.74 -8.55 -15.30
C ASN A 54 26.83 -7.05 -15.57
N LEU A 55 25.71 -6.44 -15.94
CA LEU A 55 25.64 -5.06 -16.43
C LEU A 55 25.67 -4.00 -15.33
N PHE A 56 25.09 -4.29 -14.17
CA PHE A 56 24.94 -3.30 -13.09
C PHE A 56 25.81 -3.56 -11.85
N ILE A 57 26.29 -4.78 -11.66
CA ILE A 57 26.96 -5.20 -10.42
C ILE A 57 28.36 -5.75 -10.73
N ASP A 58 28.45 -6.88 -11.45
CA ASP A 58 29.71 -7.61 -11.60
C ASP A 58 30.76 -6.77 -12.36
N CYS A 59 30.35 -5.98 -13.36
CA CYS A 59 31.23 -5.04 -14.08
C CYS A 59 31.88 -3.96 -13.21
N LEU A 60 31.29 -3.62 -12.06
CA LEU A 60 31.87 -2.67 -11.11
C LEU A 60 32.87 -3.34 -10.17
N ASP A 61 32.78 -4.66 -10.01
CA ASP A 61 33.56 -5.43 -9.04
C ASP A 61 34.64 -6.32 -9.69
N SER A 62 34.55 -6.60 -10.98
CA SER A 62 35.65 -7.15 -11.76
C SER A 62 36.72 -6.06 -11.92
N GLY A 63 37.99 -6.41 -11.66
CA GLY A 63 39.13 -5.51 -11.90
C GLY A 63 39.42 -5.28 -13.39
N SER A 64 38.39 -5.28 -14.23
CA SER A 64 38.50 -5.26 -15.67
C SER A 64 38.85 -3.86 -16.20
N SER A 65 39.57 -3.90 -17.32
CA SER A 65 39.92 -2.79 -18.19
C SER A 65 38.73 -1.86 -18.46
N ASP A 66 38.98 -0.55 -18.62
CA ASP A 66 37.97 0.48 -18.95
C ASP A 66 37.05 0.09 -20.15
N TYR A 67 37.44 -0.88 -20.97
CA TYR A 67 36.64 -1.45 -22.07
C TYR A 67 35.30 -2.08 -21.66
N GLU A 68 35.12 -2.52 -20.40
CA GLU A 68 33.86 -3.13 -19.94
C GLU A 68 32.84 -2.11 -19.41
N LEU A 69 33.19 -0.82 -19.36
CA LEU A 69 32.34 0.25 -18.82
C LEU A 69 31.41 0.90 -19.84
N GLY A 70 31.21 0.32 -21.04
CA GLY A 70 30.49 0.96 -22.15
C GLY A 70 29.10 1.54 -21.78
N ILE A 71 28.30 0.85 -20.95
CA ILE A 71 27.01 1.41 -20.47
C ILE A 71 27.20 2.55 -19.47
N TYR A 72 28.29 2.54 -18.71
CA TYR A 72 28.59 3.58 -17.73
C TYR A 72 29.16 4.84 -18.37
N GLU A 73 29.69 4.74 -19.59
CA GLU A 73 30.09 5.90 -20.39
C GLU A 73 28.91 6.85 -20.66
N ILE A 74 27.68 6.32 -20.77
CA ILE A 74 26.43 7.10 -20.87
C ILE A 74 26.31 8.12 -19.73
N PHE A 75 26.75 7.73 -18.53
CA PHE A 75 26.63 8.55 -17.33
C PHE A 75 27.85 9.43 -17.07
N VAL A 76 28.87 9.38 -17.93
CA VAL A 76 30.05 10.26 -17.81
C VAL A 76 29.62 11.70 -18.08
N GLY A 77 29.72 12.56 -17.07
CA GLY A 77 29.22 13.94 -17.11
C GLY A 77 27.76 14.10 -16.66
N SER A 78 27.07 12.99 -16.36
CA SER A 78 25.74 12.98 -15.72
C SER A 78 25.85 12.93 -14.19
N ASN A 79 24.72 13.08 -13.50
CA ASN A 79 24.65 12.99 -12.04
C ASN A 79 24.11 11.62 -11.56
N GLU A 80 24.32 11.32 -10.29
CA GLU A 80 23.85 10.09 -9.62
C GLU A 80 22.36 9.77 -9.84
N PRO A 81 21.42 10.75 -9.84
CA PRO A 81 20.01 10.52 -10.15
C PRO A 81 19.74 9.77 -11.45
N GLU A 82 20.44 10.09 -12.55
CA GLU A 82 20.19 9.43 -13.85
C GLU A 82 20.57 7.95 -13.83
N PHE A 83 21.70 7.61 -13.19
CA PHE A 83 22.11 6.23 -12.98
C PHE A 83 21.08 5.47 -12.13
N ARG A 84 20.66 6.07 -11.00
CA ARG A 84 19.65 5.49 -10.10
C ARG A 84 18.33 5.25 -10.81
N ASN A 85 17.84 6.21 -11.57
CA ASN A 85 16.59 6.10 -12.33
C ASN A 85 16.66 4.97 -13.36
N THR A 86 17.81 4.82 -14.02
CA THR A 86 18.05 3.75 -14.99
C THR A 86 18.01 2.37 -14.34
N LEU A 87 18.76 2.20 -13.25
CA LEU A 87 18.78 0.97 -12.47
C LEU A 87 17.38 0.63 -11.94
N LYS A 88 16.72 1.61 -11.31
CA LYS A 88 15.37 1.49 -10.74
C LYS A 88 14.35 1.07 -11.79
N ARG A 89 14.26 1.78 -12.91
CA ARG A 89 13.29 1.46 -13.97
C ARG A 89 13.55 0.08 -14.56
N THR A 90 14.82 -0.29 -14.74
CA THR A 90 15.18 -1.64 -15.21
C THR A 90 14.70 -2.73 -14.25
N CYS A 91 14.90 -2.58 -12.93
CA CYS A 91 14.35 -3.51 -11.94
C CYS A 91 12.83 -3.69 -12.11
N TYR A 92 12.08 -2.60 -12.29
CA TYR A 92 10.63 -2.67 -12.43
C TYR A 92 10.15 -3.24 -13.78
N ILE A 93 10.95 -3.14 -14.85
CA ILE A 93 10.69 -3.86 -16.11
C ILE A 93 10.72 -5.38 -15.84
N LEU A 94 11.78 -5.86 -15.17
CA LEU A 94 11.94 -7.27 -14.82
C LEU A 94 10.82 -7.75 -13.89
N ILE A 95 10.57 -7.02 -12.80
CA ILE A 95 9.53 -7.35 -11.80
C ILE A 95 8.16 -7.47 -12.46
N ASN A 96 7.76 -6.52 -13.31
CA ASN A 96 6.45 -6.59 -13.96
C ASN A 96 6.31 -7.82 -14.87
N ASN A 97 7.37 -8.18 -15.61
CA ASN A 97 7.33 -9.33 -16.49
C ASN A 97 7.24 -10.63 -15.68
N TRP A 98 8.13 -10.81 -14.70
CA TRP A 98 8.17 -12.02 -13.88
C TRP A 98 6.93 -12.17 -13.01
N GLU A 99 6.36 -11.06 -12.50
CA GLU A 99 5.10 -11.11 -11.74
C GLU A 99 3.95 -11.64 -12.60
N ASN A 100 3.83 -11.17 -13.86
CA ASN A 100 2.81 -11.64 -14.79
C ASN A 100 2.97 -13.13 -15.13
N ARG A 101 4.21 -13.62 -15.21
CA ARG A 101 4.55 -15.03 -15.45
C ARG A 101 4.59 -15.89 -14.18
N ARG A 102 4.27 -15.32 -13.00
CA ARG A 102 4.35 -15.98 -11.67
C ARG A 102 5.75 -16.51 -11.32
N GLN A 103 6.79 -15.89 -11.86
CA GLN A 103 8.19 -16.22 -11.70
C GLN A 103 8.78 -15.55 -10.45
N TYR A 104 8.14 -15.73 -9.29
CA TYR A 104 8.45 -14.97 -8.07
C TYR A 104 9.85 -15.23 -7.50
N LYS A 105 10.41 -16.43 -7.72
CA LYS A 105 11.79 -16.78 -7.33
C LYS A 105 12.81 -15.78 -7.88
N TYR A 106 12.64 -15.33 -9.12
CA TYR A 106 13.56 -14.40 -9.78
C TYR A 106 13.43 -12.97 -9.26
N ILE A 107 12.23 -12.58 -8.84
CA ILE A 107 12.02 -11.31 -8.13
C ILE A 107 12.81 -11.30 -6.81
N GLN A 108 12.73 -12.40 -6.04
CA GLN A 108 13.51 -12.54 -4.81
C GLN A 108 15.02 -12.48 -5.11
N GLN A 109 15.51 -13.27 -6.07
CA GLN A 109 16.94 -13.29 -6.41
C GLN A 109 17.44 -11.92 -6.89
N LEU A 110 16.66 -11.16 -7.66
CA LEU A 110 16.99 -9.78 -8.05
C LEU A 110 17.12 -8.86 -6.83
N ILE A 111 16.23 -8.98 -5.85
CA ILE A 111 16.28 -8.17 -4.63
C ILE A 111 17.47 -8.60 -3.76
N ASP A 112 17.76 -9.90 -3.69
CA ASP A 112 18.90 -10.45 -2.96
C ASP A 112 20.24 -9.95 -3.49
N LEU A 113 20.33 -9.62 -4.79
CA LEU A 113 21.53 -8.98 -5.36
C LEU A 113 21.87 -7.65 -4.66
N PHE A 114 20.87 -6.89 -4.21
CA PHE A 114 21.05 -5.63 -3.49
C PHE A 114 21.16 -5.84 -1.98
N THR A 115 20.35 -6.74 -1.41
CA THR A 115 20.36 -7.02 0.03
C THR A 115 21.69 -7.61 0.50
N ASN A 116 22.32 -8.46 -0.33
CA ASN A 116 23.60 -9.10 -0.02
C ASN A 116 24.79 -8.40 -0.68
N TYR A 117 24.60 -7.23 -1.28
CA TYR A 117 25.65 -6.53 -1.99
C TYR A 117 26.77 -6.10 -1.02
N THR A 118 27.98 -6.58 -1.30
CA THR A 118 29.19 -6.17 -0.58
C THR A 118 30.22 -5.72 -1.61
N PRO A 119 30.60 -4.42 -1.61
CA PRO A 119 31.53 -3.90 -2.61
C PRO A 119 32.88 -4.60 -2.49
N LYS A 120 33.40 -5.13 -3.60
CA LYS A 120 34.74 -5.72 -3.60
C LYS A 120 35.78 -4.61 -3.69
N THR A 121 36.57 -4.43 -2.64
CA THR A 121 37.66 -3.46 -2.64
C THR A 121 38.81 -4.00 -3.49
N SER A 122 38.95 -3.49 -4.72
CA SER A 122 40.13 -3.72 -5.54
C SER A 122 41.07 -2.52 -5.47
N LEU A 123 42.35 -2.78 -5.20
CA LEU A 123 43.41 -1.76 -5.13
C LEU A 123 43.72 -1.12 -6.50
N THR A 124 43.20 -1.68 -7.60
CA THR A 124 43.49 -1.27 -8.98
C THR A 124 42.29 -0.67 -9.72
N SER A 125 41.18 -0.36 -9.04
CA SER A 125 39.98 0.20 -9.69
C SER A 125 40.18 1.64 -10.18
N SER A 126 39.69 1.94 -11.38
CA SER A 126 39.71 3.30 -11.94
C SER A 126 38.80 4.26 -11.15
N ARG A 127 39.08 5.58 -11.23
CA ARG A 127 38.29 6.62 -10.54
C ARG A 127 36.80 6.57 -10.91
N LYS A 128 36.50 6.26 -12.18
CA LYS A 128 35.12 6.15 -12.68
C LYS A 128 34.39 4.97 -12.03
N ILE A 129 35.02 3.80 -11.95
CA ILE A 129 34.46 2.60 -11.30
C ILE A 129 34.09 2.91 -9.84
N ASN A 130 34.97 3.59 -9.12
CA ASN A 130 34.72 3.97 -7.72
C ASN A 130 33.52 4.92 -7.57
N ILE A 131 33.28 5.83 -8.54
CA ILE A 131 32.11 6.71 -8.54
C ILE A 131 30.83 5.91 -8.71
N PHE A 132 30.76 5.04 -9.73
CA PHE A 132 29.56 4.23 -9.97
C PHE A 132 29.30 3.22 -8.85
N ARG A 133 30.35 2.65 -8.26
CA ARG A 133 30.25 1.80 -7.08
C ARG A 133 29.67 2.58 -5.89
N ALA A 134 30.12 3.82 -5.67
CA ALA A 134 29.54 4.69 -4.65
C ALA A 134 28.05 4.99 -4.92
N TRP A 135 27.68 5.25 -6.18
CA TRP A 135 26.27 5.45 -6.56
C TRP A 135 25.41 4.21 -6.34
N LEU A 136 25.94 3.01 -6.63
CA LEU A 136 25.26 1.75 -6.34
C LEU A 136 25.08 1.53 -4.83
N ILE A 137 26.12 1.79 -4.02
CA ILE A 137 26.02 1.74 -2.55
C ILE A 137 24.96 2.72 -2.05
N ASN A 138 24.98 3.95 -2.55
CA ASN A 138 23.98 4.94 -2.19
C ASN A 138 22.57 4.48 -2.60
N PHE A 139 22.42 3.80 -3.76
CA PHE A 139 21.14 3.23 -4.19
C PHE A 139 20.66 2.14 -3.23
N VAL A 140 21.54 1.19 -2.88
CA VAL A 140 21.25 0.10 -1.93
C VAL A 140 20.77 0.64 -0.57
N ASN A 141 21.35 1.76 -0.12
CA ASN A 141 21.00 2.42 1.14
C ASN A 141 19.83 3.42 1.05
N SER A 142 19.23 3.59 -0.13
CA SER A 142 18.18 4.58 -0.34
C SER A 142 16.77 4.03 -0.21
N LYS A 143 15.80 4.94 -0.14
CA LYS A 143 14.38 4.62 -0.16
C LYS A 143 13.98 3.79 -1.39
N ASP A 144 14.59 4.01 -2.55
CA ASP A 144 14.28 3.24 -3.77
C ASP A 144 14.56 1.74 -3.60
N SER A 145 15.63 1.39 -2.90
CA SER A 145 15.98 0.00 -2.56
C SER A 145 15.01 -0.58 -1.53
N GLN A 146 14.63 0.20 -0.51
CA GLN A 146 13.60 -0.21 0.46
C GLN A 146 12.25 -0.47 -0.23
N GLU A 147 11.89 0.36 -1.21
CA GLU A 147 10.67 0.21 -1.99
C GLU A 147 10.69 -1.07 -2.86
N LEU A 148 11.84 -1.43 -3.43
CA LEU A 148 12.03 -2.69 -4.17
C LEU A 148 11.88 -3.91 -3.28
N LYS A 149 12.39 -3.86 -2.04
CA LYS A 149 12.27 -4.98 -1.07
C LYS A 149 10.83 -5.38 -0.79
N LEU A 150 9.85 -4.47 -0.96
CA LEU A 150 8.44 -4.80 -0.78
C LEU A 150 7.94 -5.90 -1.74
N PHE A 151 8.62 -6.12 -2.87
CA PHE A 151 8.25 -7.14 -3.85
C PHE A 151 8.76 -8.56 -3.50
N ALA A 152 9.68 -8.67 -2.53
CA ALA A 152 10.18 -9.94 -1.97
C ALA A 152 9.30 -10.50 -0.83
N ILE A 153 8.54 -9.64 -0.15
CA ILE A 153 7.82 -9.96 1.11
C ILE A 153 6.87 -11.16 1.01
N LYS A 154 6.37 -11.50 -0.19
CA LYS A 154 5.46 -12.65 -0.38
C LYS A 154 6.04 -14.00 0.06
N HIS A 155 7.36 -14.13 0.15
CA HIS A 155 8.05 -15.42 0.28
C HIS A 155 8.94 -15.54 1.52
N GLU A 156 9.03 -14.49 2.34
CA GLU A 156 9.81 -14.52 3.57
C GLU A 156 8.94 -14.91 4.78
N ASP A 157 9.54 -15.64 5.72
CA ASP A 157 8.92 -15.98 7.00
C ASP A 157 8.54 -14.68 7.74
N GLN A 158 7.23 -14.46 7.91
CA GLN A 158 6.67 -13.25 8.53
C GLN A 158 7.19 -13.00 9.96
N SER A 159 7.74 -14.01 10.63
CA SER A 159 8.27 -13.94 11.98
C SER A 159 9.60 -13.18 12.12
N LYS A 160 10.32 -12.93 11.01
CA LYS A 160 11.61 -12.20 10.99
C LYS A 160 11.52 -10.81 10.38
N LEU A 161 10.34 -10.43 9.89
CA LEU A 161 10.13 -9.19 9.15
C LEU A 161 9.72 -8.05 10.10
N HIS A 162 10.22 -6.84 9.82
CA HIS A 162 9.80 -5.61 10.51
C HIS A 162 8.27 -5.42 10.44
N TRP A 163 7.65 -4.88 11.50
CA TRP A 163 6.18 -4.80 11.62
C TRP A 163 5.49 -4.09 10.44
N THR A 164 6.17 -3.12 9.81
CA THR A 164 5.63 -2.37 8.66
C THR A 164 5.40 -3.25 7.43
N ASN A 165 6.08 -4.39 7.32
CA ASN A 165 5.91 -5.34 6.22
C ASN A 165 4.54 -6.04 6.22
N ARG A 166 3.87 -6.14 7.39
CA ARG A 166 2.47 -6.61 7.44
C ARG A 166 1.54 -5.66 6.67
N TYR A 167 1.90 -4.38 6.61
CA TYR A 167 1.09 -3.32 6.02
C TYR A 167 1.62 -2.86 4.65
N SER A 168 2.47 -3.65 3.99
CA SER A 168 3.05 -3.31 2.67
C SER A 168 2.01 -2.99 1.61
N SER A 169 0.79 -3.53 1.73
CA SER A 169 -0.29 -3.19 0.80
C SER A 169 -0.59 -1.69 0.75
N TYR A 170 -0.39 -0.96 1.85
CA TYR A 170 -0.54 0.50 1.92
C TYR A 170 0.70 1.23 1.42
N LEU A 171 1.90 0.77 1.77
CA LEU A 171 3.16 1.33 1.28
C LEU A 171 3.25 1.27 -0.26
N LEU A 172 2.78 0.18 -0.87
CA LEU A 172 2.71 0.03 -2.33
C LEU A 172 1.69 0.99 -2.97
N ILE A 173 0.68 1.46 -2.25
CA ILE A 173 -0.24 2.48 -2.77
C ILE A 173 0.49 3.80 -2.89
N ALA A 174 1.31 4.17 -1.88
CA ALA A 174 2.17 5.34 -1.95
C ALA A 174 3.04 5.31 -3.19
N GLN A 175 3.76 4.21 -3.41
CA GLN A 175 4.56 4.02 -4.61
C GLN A 175 3.75 4.13 -5.91
N SER A 176 2.53 3.59 -5.94
CA SER A 176 1.66 3.60 -7.12
C SER A 176 1.09 4.98 -7.50
N THR A 177 1.16 5.93 -6.58
CA THR A 177 0.57 7.27 -6.75
C THR A 177 1.62 8.36 -6.96
N ASP A 178 2.87 8.08 -6.60
CA ASP A 178 3.97 9.02 -6.78
C ASP A 178 4.24 9.22 -8.27
N LYS A 179 4.07 10.47 -8.72
CA LYS A 179 4.29 10.86 -10.12
C LYS A 179 5.75 10.82 -10.53
N ASN A 180 6.67 10.86 -9.56
CA ASN A 180 8.11 10.78 -9.80
C ASN A 180 8.56 9.34 -10.05
N ASN A 181 7.75 8.34 -9.67
CA ASN A 181 8.07 6.94 -9.94
C ASN A 181 7.81 6.58 -11.41
N PRO A 182 8.64 5.73 -12.04
CA PRO A 182 8.41 5.26 -13.39
C PRO A 182 7.07 4.51 -13.51
N LYS A 183 6.48 4.51 -14.71
CA LYS A 183 5.17 3.88 -14.95
C LYS A 183 5.19 2.40 -14.60
N GLU A 184 6.30 1.73 -14.85
CA GLU A 184 6.55 0.33 -14.53
C GLU A 184 6.44 0.10 -13.02
N GLN A 185 7.06 0.94 -12.19
CA GLN A 185 6.92 0.87 -10.74
C GLN A 185 5.47 1.10 -10.30
N GLN A 186 4.83 2.15 -10.83
CA GLN A 186 3.46 2.48 -10.43
C GLN A 186 2.49 1.32 -10.72
N GLN A 187 2.67 0.65 -11.86
CA GLN A 187 1.87 -0.52 -12.26
C GLN A 187 2.15 -1.73 -11.38
N ALA A 188 3.42 -2.07 -11.14
CA ALA A 188 3.84 -3.19 -10.29
C ALA A 188 3.26 -3.01 -8.87
N ALA A 189 3.45 -1.83 -8.29
CA ALA A 189 2.98 -1.52 -6.95
C ALA A 189 1.44 -1.56 -6.83
N LYS A 190 0.72 -1.05 -7.84
CA LYS A 190 -0.75 -1.12 -7.88
C LYS A 190 -1.25 -2.58 -7.94
N ARG A 191 -0.62 -3.43 -8.76
CA ARG A 191 -0.99 -4.86 -8.88
C ARG A 191 -0.72 -5.60 -7.58
N LEU A 192 0.49 -5.46 -7.02
CA LEU A 192 0.88 -6.14 -5.80
C LEU A 192 0.04 -5.69 -4.60
N SER A 193 -0.21 -4.39 -4.45
CA SER A 193 -1.11 -3.86 -3.40
C SER A 193 -2.49 -4.51 -3.44
N LYS A 194 -3.09 -4.60 -4.64
CA LYS A 194 -4.40 -5.23 -4.83
C LYS A 194 -4.36 -6.71 -4.45
N GLN A 195 -3.35 -7.45 -4.92
CA GLN A 195 -3.19 -8.87 -4.61
C GLN A 195 -3.03 -9.12 -3.11
N LEU A 196 -2.23 -8.32 -2.40
CA LEU A 196 -2.05 -8.44 -0.95
C LEU A 196 -3.35 -8.19 -0.20
N LYS A 197 -4.12 -7.15 -0.58
CA LYS A 197 -5.44 -6.87 0.02
C LYS A 197 -6.44 -7.99 -0.24
N ASP A 198 -6.46 -8.54 -1.45
CA ASP A 198 -7.39 -9.62 -1.79
C ASP A 198 -7.01 -10.94 -1.10
N LYS A 199 -5.70 -11.22 -0.96
CA LYS A 199 -5.18 -12.33 -0.14
C LYS A 199 -5.62 -12.18 1.32
N PHE A 200 -5.39 -11.01 1.93
CA PHE A 200 -5.79 -10.74 3.31
C PHE A 200 -7.30 -10.94 3.53
N LYS A 201 -8.15 -10.44 2.62
CA LYS A 201 -9.61 -10.65 2.70
C LYS A 201 -9.97 -12.14 2.65
N PHE A 202 -9.35 -12.89 1.76
CA PHE A 202 -9.61 -14.32 1.62
C PHE A 202 -9.18 -15.08 2.89
N GLU A 203 -7.99 -14.80 3.40
CA GLU A 203 -7.48 -15.40 4.64
C GLU A 203 -8.37 -15.05 5.84
N LEU A 204 -8.83 -13.79 5.94
CA LEU A 204 -9.75 -13.35 6.98
C LEU A 204 -11.10 -14.09 6.89
N ALA A 205 -11.69 -14.17 5.70
CA ALA A 205 -12.94 -14.89 5.47
C ALA A 205 -12.81 -16.39 5.79
N MET A 206 -11.69 -17.02 5.43
CA MET A 206 -11.38 -18.42 5.74
C MET A 206 -11.21 -18.65 7.23
N TYR A 207 -10.47 -17.77 7.92
CA TYR A 207 -10.29 -17.81 9.37
C TYR A 207 -11.63 -17.75 10.09
N ILE A 208 -12.51 -16.81 9.71
CA ILE A 208 -13.84 -16.66 10.29
C ILE A 208 -14.70 -17.92 10.09
N ALA A 209 -14.76 -18.43 8.86
CA ALA A 209 -15.58 -19.60 8.54
C ALA A 209 -15.15 -20.86 9.30
N ARG A 210 -13.85 -20.99 9.60
CA ARG A 210 -13.28 -22.16 10.27
C ARG A 210 -13.28 -22.03 11.79
N SER A 211 -12.86 -20.90 12.35
CA SER A 211 -12.84 -20.65 13.81
C SER A 211 -14.20 -20.87 14.49
N GLN A 212 -15.30 -20.78 13.74
CA GLN A 212 -16.65 -20.98 14.25
C GLN A 212 -17.26 -22.34 13.91
N SER A 213 -16.48 -23.26 13.35
CA SER A 213 -16.91 -24.62 13.02
C SER A 213 -16.55 -25.60 14.14
N ALA A 214 -17.55 -26.33 14.67
CA ALA A 214 -17.35 -27.34 15.71
C ALA A 214 -16.44 -28.52 15.28
N ALA A 215 -16.20 -28.67 13.98
CA ALA A 215 -15.40 -29.75 13.39
C ALA A 215 -13.97 -29.34 13.00
N SER A 216 -13.54 -28.10 13.29
CA SER A 216 -12.21 -27.64 12.88
C SER A 216 -11.16 -27.83 13.97
N ASN A 217 -10.03 -28.47 13.62
CA ASN A 217 -8.82 -28.38 14.42
C ASN A 217 -8.32 -26.92 14.39
N VAL A 218 -8.30 -26.28 15.56
CA VAL A 218 -7.87 -24.89 15.79
C VAL A 218 -6.48 -24.60 15.18
N ASN A 219 -5.62 -25.61 15.08
CA ASN A 219 -4.24 -25.48 14.60
C ASN A 219 -4.08 -25.44 13.06
N ARG A 220 -5.14 -25.61 12.25
CA ARG A 220 -4.98 -25.77 10.78
C ARG A 220 -4.93 -24.45 10.01
N TYR A 221 -5.43 -23.35 10.56
CA TYR A 221 -5.46 -22.05 9.89
C TYR A 221 -5.08 -20.92 10.84
N GLN A 222 -4.03 -20.18 10.49
CA GLN A 222 -3.52 -19.08 11.29
C GLN A 222 -4.39 -17.83 11.13
N ASN A 223 -4.56 -17.09 12.21
CA ASN A 223 -5.20 -15.79 12.19
C ASN A 223 -4.33 -14.80 11.39
N PRO A 224 -4.86 -14.15 10.34
CA PRO A 224 -4.08 -13.19 9.55
C PRO A 224 -3.81 -11.86 10.29
N SER A 225 -4.43 -11.65 11.46
CA SER A 225 -4.34 -10.44 12.27
C SER A 225 -3.49 -10.60 13.53
N ILE A 226 -2.93 -9.49 14.01
CA ILE A 226 -2.27 -9.39 15.32
C ILE A 226 -3.26 -9.46 16.48
N LEU A 227 -4.54 -9.12 16.27
CA LEU A 227 -5.53 -9.01 17.35
C LEU A 227 -5.95 -10.37 17.94
N GLY A 228 -5.51 -11.50 17.38
CA GLY A 228 -5.91 -12.82 17.86
C GLY A 228 -7.44 -12.97 17.84
N ASP A 229 -8.01 -13.55 18.89
CA ASP A 229 -9.46 -13.82 18.94
C ASP A 229 -10.32 -12.55 19.01
N GLU A 230 -9.76 -11.39 19.40
CA GLU A 230 -10.46 -10.10 19.39
C GLU A 230 -10.89 -9.67 17.98
N VAL A 231 -10.27 -10.22 16.93
CA VAL A 231 -10.74 -10.04 15.54
C VAL A 231 -12.20 -10.44 15.39
N LEU A 232 -12.59 -11.58 15.97
CA LEU A 232 -13.96 -12.09 15.84
C LEU A 232 -14.94 -11.17 16.56
N ARG A 233 -14.58 -10.68 17.75
CA ARG A 233 -15.38 -9.70 18.48
C ARG A 233 -15.52 -8.39 17.70
N LEU A 234 -14.43 -7.88 17.14
CA LEU A 234 -14.42 -6.70 16.28
C LEU A 234 -15.34 -6.87 15.07
N ILE A 235 -15.23 -7.99 14.35
CA ILE A 235 -16.11 -8.27 13.20
C ILE A 235 -17.56 -8.33 13.64
N LYS A 236 -17.88 -9.00 14.75
CA LYS A 236 -19.24 -9.05 15.28
C LYS A 236 -19.76 -7.63 15.54
N VAL A 237 -19.00 -6.78 16.24
CA VAL A 237 -19.38 -5.37 16.48
C VAL A 237 -19.63 -4.61 15.16
N LEU A 238 -18.78 -4.82 14.15
CA LEU A 238 -18.91 -4.17 12.85
C LEU A 238 -20.10 -4.66 12.02
N VAL A 239 -20.50 -5.94 12.16
CA VAL A 239 -21.58 -6.57 11.40
C VAL A 239 -22.94 -6.49 12.12
N VAL A 240 -22.97 -6.36 13.45
CA VAL A 240 -24.22 -6.23 14.25
C VAL A 240 -25.11 -5.10 13.73
N ARG A 241 -24.52 -4.02 13.22
CA ARG A 241 -25.26 -2.86 12.69
C ARG A 241 -25.79 -3.08 11.25
N LYS A 242 -26.09 -4.30 10.79
CA LYS A 242 -26.62 -4.53 9.42
C LYS A 242 -28.15 -4.28 9.33
N GLY A 243 -28.63 -4.00 8.12
CA GLY A 243 -30.03 -3.62 7.85
C GLY A 243 -30.19 -2.10 7.68
N ALA A 244 -31.33 -1.54 8.09
CA ALA A 244 -31.62 -0.09 7.95
C ALA A 244 -30.56 0.82 8.62
N PHE A 245 -29.85 0.30 9.63
CA PHE A 245 -28.83 1.02 10.40
C PHE A 245 -27.39 0.73 9.96
N SER A 246 -27.19 0.10 8.79
CA SER A 246 -25.84 -0.11 8.25
C SER A 246 -25.17 1.21 7.92
N TYR A 247 -23.85 1.30 8.12
CA TYR A 247 -23.12 2.53 7.77
C TYR A 247 -23.29 2.90 6.29
N GLU A 248 -23.44 1.91 5.41
CA GLU A 248 -23.74 2.11 3.99
C GLU A 248 -25.12 2.75 3.77
N ASN A 249 -26.15 2.25 4.47
CA ASN A 249 -27.50 2.83 4.38
C ASN A 249 -27.55 4.23 4.97
N ILE A 250 -26.91 4.47 6.12
CA ILE A 250 -26.83 5.80 6.74
C ILE A 250 -26.07 6.77 5.82
N ALA A 251 -24.98 6.34 5.18
CA ALA A 251 -24.27 7.16 4.18
C ALA A 251 -25.16 7.50 2.97
N ASN A 252 -25.90 6.54 2.45
CA ASN A 252 -26.84 6.76 1.34
C ASN A 252 -27.96 7.73 1.71
N ILE A 253 -28.51 7.63 2.92
CA ILE A 253 -29.51 8.58 3.45
C ILE A 253 -28.91 9.98 3.56
N PHE A 254 -27.71 10.09 4.13
CA PHE A 254 -27.00 11.37 4.26
C PHE A 254 -26.78 12.05 2.91
N ILE A 255 -26.28 11.34 1.89
CA ILE A 255 -26.08 11.90 0.54
C ILE A 255 -27.40 12.39 -0.04
N LYS A 256 -28.48 11.61 0.09
CA LYS A 256 -29.81 11.98 -0.43
C LYS A 256 -30.36 13.24 0.24
N GLN A 257 -30.20 13.36 1.56
CA GLN A 257 -30.69 14.50 2.34
C GLN A 257 -29.88 15.78 2.11
N THR A 258 -28.62 15.67 1.72
CA THR A 258 -27.69 16.80 1.61
C THR A 258 -27.44 17.30 0.18
N ARG A 259 -27.99 16.64 -0.83
CA ARG A 259 -27.72 16.89 -2.27
C ARG A 259 -27.90 18.35 -2.72
N ASN A 260 -28.85 19.08 -2.13
CA ASN A 260 -29.17 20.46 -2.51
C ASN A 260 -28.79 21.47 -1.43
N GLN A 261 -27.98 21.08 -0.45
CA GLN A 261 -27.49 22.00 0.58
C GLN A 261 -26.36 22.86 0.00
N ASN A 262 -26.30 24.11 0.47
CA ASN A 262 -25.11 24.92 0.30
C ASN A 262 -23.97 24.40 1.18
N LEU A 263 -22.73 24.78 0.86
CA LEU A 263 -21.54 24.30 1.56
C LEU A 263 -21.58 24.59 3.07
N LYS A 264 -22.15 25.73 3.48
CA LYS A 264 -22.27 26.09 4.91
C LYS A 264 -23.11 25.05 5.67
N ASN A 265 -24.35 24.81 5.23
CA ASN A 265 -25.27 23.87 5.88
C ASN A 265 -24.78 22.43 5.75
N PHE A 266 -24.07 22.11 4.67
CA PHE A 266 -23.45 20.81 4.48
C PHE A 266 -22.38 20.51 5.52
N LYS A 267 -21.49 21.47 5.84
CA LYS A 267 -20.46 21.29 6.88
C LYS A 267 -21.06 20.94 8.23
N GLU A 268 -22.13 21.64 8.62
CA GLU A 268 -22.85 21.38 9.88
C GLU A 268 -23.52 19.99 9.87
N SER A 269 -24.17 19.63 8.76
CA SER A 269 -24.79 18.32 8.60
C SER A 269 -23.75 17.19 8.62
N LEU A 270 -22.59 17.42 8.00
CA LEU A 270 -21.48 16.48 7.94
C LEU A 270 -20.90 16.20 9.34
N LEU A 271 -20.70 17.23 10.17
CA LEU A 271 -20.28 17.05 11.57
C LEU A 271 -21.26 16.15 12.33
N LYS A 272 -22.56 16.44 12.23
CA LYS A 272 -23.60 15.63 12.88
C LYS A 272 -23.58 14.18 12.40
N TYR A 273 -23.42 13.95 11.10
CA TYR A 273 -23.31 12.62 10.52
C TYR A 273 -22.08 11.84 11.02
N LEU A 274 -20.92 12.49 11.11
CA LEU A 274 -19.70 11.84 11.59
C LEU A 274 -19.81 11.44 13.07
N LEU A 275 -20.47 12.25 13.90
CA LEU A 275 -20.68 11.99 15.32
C LEU A 275 -21.82 10.99 15.60
N TYR A 276 -22.79 10.86 14.69
CA TYR A 276 -23.94 9.96 14.86
C TYR A 276 -23.50 8.52 15.19
N SER A 277 -24.09 7.88 16.21
CA SER A 277 -23.84 6.48 16.61
C SER A 277 -22.44 6.15 17.17
N VAL A 278 -21.64 7.17 17.48
CA VAL A 278 -20.46 7.04 18.35
C VAL A 278 -20.94 7.08 19.81
N ILE A 279 -20.38 6.25 20.69
CA ILE A 279 -20.89 6.08 22.07
C ILE A 279 -20.03 6.84 23.10
N GLN A 280 -18.72 6.97 22.86
CA GLN A 280 -17.79 7.53 23.83
C GLN A 280 -17.85 9.07 23.84
N GLN A 281 -18.27 9.64 24.96
CA GLN A 281 -18.52 11.08 25.11
C GLN A 281 -17.25 11.92 24.91
N ASP A 282 -16.14 11.58 25.57
CA ASP A 282 -14.86 12.32 25.46
C ASP A 282 -14.37 12.42 23.99
N PHE A 283 -14.55 11.34 23.24
CA PHE A 283 -14.23 11.29 21.82
C PHE A 283 -15.12 12.21 21.01
N ILE A 284 -16.43 12.20 21.28
CA ILE A 284 -17.41 13.07 20.59
C ILE A 284 -17.08 14.53 20.85
N GLU A 285 -16.84 14.91 22.10
CA GLU A 285 -16.54 16.29 22.48
C GLU A 285 -15.26 16.79 21.81
N THR A 286 -14.20 15.98 21.90
CA THR A 286 -12.90 16.29 21.29
C THR A 286 -13.01 16.43 19.77
N LEU A 287 -13.64 15.45 19.11
CA LEU A 287 -13.81 15.46 17.67
C LEU A 287 -14.67 16.65 17.23
N GLN A 288 -15.77 16.92 17.93
CA GLN A 288 -16.67 18.02 17.63
C GLN A 288 -15.97 19.37 17.77
N GLN A 289 -15.28 19.60 18.88
CA GLN A 289 -14.57 20.86 19.13
C GLN A 289 -13.50 21.09 18.05
N GLN A 290 -12.54 20.17 17.93
CA GLN A 290 -11.38 20.34 17.05
C GLN A 290 -11.74 20.33 15.56
N LEU A 291 -12.71 19.49 15.15
CA LEU A 291 -13.11 19.43 13.75
C LEU A 291 -14.00 20.60 13.35
N SER A 292 -14.89 21.09 14.24
CA SER A 292 -15.76 22.22 13.91
C SER A 292 -14.97 23.51 13.68
N GLU A 293 -13.97 23.79 14.54
CA GLU A 293 -13.06 24.93 14.41
C GLU A 293 -12.37 24.97 13.04
N LYS A 294 -11.88 23.82 12.57
CA LYS A 294 -11.19 23.71 11.27
C LYS A 294 -12.16 23.67 10.08
N LEU A 295 -13.27 22.94 10.20
CA LEU A 295 -14.18 22.67 9.10
C LEU A 295 -15.05 23.88 8.73
N LEU A 296 -15.51 24.64 9.72
CA LEU A 296 -16.39 25.81 9.48
C LEU A 296 -15.65 26.90 8.71
N VAL A 297 -14.36 27.12 9.02
CA VAL A 297 -13.48 28.10 8.39
C VAL A 297 -13.00 27.65 7.00
N TRP A 298 -13.04 26.36 6.69
CA TRP A 298 -12.56 25.86 5.40
C TRP A 298 -13.40 26.38 4.23
N LYS A 299 -12.81 27.16 3.31
CA LYS A 299 -13.49 27.63 2.08
C LYS A 299 -14.79 28.40 2.32
N THR A 300 -14.74 29.42 3.19
CA THR A 300 -15.91 30.25 3.49
C THR A 300 -16.42 31.02 2.27
N GLU A 301 -15.55 31.32 1.31
CA GLU A 301 -15.87 31.98 0.04
C GLU A 301 -16.81 31.15 -0.85
N TYR A 302 -16.87 29.84 -0.64
CA TYR A 302 -17.75 28.91 -1.36
C TYR A 302 -19.03 28.57 -0.57
N ASN A 303 -19.30 29.21 0.57
CA ASN A 303 -20.37 28.83 1.49
C ASN A 303 -21.78 28.83 0.86
N GLN A 304 -22.02 29.68 -0.14
CA GLN A 304 -23.29 29.77 -0.86
C GLN A 304 -23.40 28.80 -2.03
N GLU A 305 -22.30 28.19 -2.46
CA GLU A 305 -22.33 27.20 -3.53
C GLU A 305 -23.01 25.91 -3.07
N THR A 306 -23.78 25.32 -3.97
CA THR A 306 -24.39 24.00 -3.75
C THR A 306 -23.33 22.92 -3.82
N ILE A 307 -23.43 21.94 -2.92
CA ILE A 307 -22.51 20.80 -2.89
C ILE A 307 -22.59 20.02 -4.20
N ASN A 308 -21.43 19.82 -4.81
CA ASN A 308 -21.23 18.92 -5.94
C ASN A 308 -20.20 17.84 -5.57
N GLN A 309 -20.02 16.86 -6.44
CA GLN A 309 -19.09 15.74 -6.22
C GLN A 309 -17.64 16.21 -6.00
N ASN A 310 -17.21 17.30 -6.66
CA ASN A 310 -15.87 17.84 -6.51
C ASN A 310 -15.65 18.48 -5.13
N LEU A 311 -16.62 19.27 -4.65
CA LEU A 311 -16.60 19.85 -3.31
C LEU A 311 -16.68 18.75 -2.25
N LEU A 312 -17.53 17.74 -2.45
CA LEU A 312 -17.64 16.57 -1.57
C LEU A 312 -16.30 15.82 -1.46
N LEU A 313 -15.63 15.56 -2.58
CA LEU A 313 -14.32 14.92 -2.57
C LEU A 313 -13.29 15.77 -1.82
N ARG A 314 -13.25 17.09 -2.07
CA ARG A 314 -12.30 18.01 -1.45
C ARG A 314 -12.49 18.12 0.06
N ILE A 315 -13.73 18.25 0.53
CA ILE A 315 -14.04 18.34 1.97
C ILE A 315 -13.75 17.02 2.67
N CYS A 316 -14.10 15.88 2.06
CA CYS A 316 -13.79 14.55 2.61
C CYS A 316 -12.28 14.32 2.72
N ASN A 317 -11.51 14.64 1.68
CA ASN A 317 -10.05 14.54 1.73
C ASN A 317 -9.44 15.45 2.79
N LYS A 318 -9.98 16.67 2.95
CA LYS A 318 -9.49 17.60 3.97
C LYS A 318 -9.79 17.13 5.39
N ILE A 319 -10.96 16.54 5.64
CA ILE A 319 -11.27 15.93 6.93
C ILE A 319 -10.36 14.74 7.20
N ILE A 320 -10.10 13.90 6.19
CA ILE A 320 -9.12 12.82 6.31
C ILE A 320 -7.76 13.38 6.73
N ASP A 321 -7.29 14.47 6.12
CA ASP A 321 -6.03 15.12 6.50
C ASP A 321 -6.04 15.55 7.98
N TYR A 322 -7.13 16.17 8.45
CA TYR A 322 -7.28 16.54 9.86
C TYR A 322 -7.29 15.34 10.80
N LEU A 323 -7.88 14.22 10.38
CA LEU A 323 -8.00 13.00 11.17
C LEU A 323 -6.79 12.07 11.05
N THR A 324 -5.79 12.39 10.23
CA THR A 324 -4.63 11.51 10.01
C THR A 324 -3.32 12.30 9.97
N SER A 325 -3.03 13.01 8.88
CA SER A 325 -1.83 13.81 8.69
C SER A 325 -2.11 15.00 7.77
N GLU A 326 -1.94 16.22 8.28
CA GLU A 326 -2.26 17.45 7.55
C GLU A 326 -1.20 17.80 6.50
N ASN A 327 0.07 17.62 6.84
CA ASN A 327 1.20 17.90 5.97
C ASN A 327 1.69 16.67 5.18
N GLY A 328 1.12 15.49 5.46
CA GLY A 328 1.49 14.22 4.84
C GLY A 328 2.84 13.68 5.31
N LYS A 329 3.40 14.23 6.39
CA LYS A 329 4.67 13.82 6.98
C LYS A 329 4.48 13.33 8.40
N GLU A 330 3.84 14.11 9.24
CA GLU A 330 3.64 13.82 10.66
C GLU A 330 2.16 13.61 11.00
N PRO A 331 1.84 12.85 12.05
CA PRO A 331 0.47 12.70 12.53
C PRO A 331 -0.12 14.05 12.92
N SER A 332 -1.40 14.28 12.62
CA SER A 332 -2.09 15.48 13.10
C SER A 332 -2.26 15.42 14.62
N GLN A 333 -2.31 16.59 15.26
CA GLN A 333 -2.58 16.67 16.71
C GLN A 333 -3.90 15.98 17.08
N LEU A 334 -4.92 16.12 16.22
CA LEU A 334 -6.22 15.49 16.41
C LEU A 334 -6.12 13.96 16.31
N PHE A 335 -5.32 13.42 15.38
CA PHE A 335 -5.09 11.97 15.28
C PHE A 335 -4.53 11.40 16.59
N THR A 336 -3.47 12.01 17.12
CA THR A 336 -2.84 11.57 18.37
C THR A 336 -3.79 11.69 19.56
N LEU A 337 -4.52 12.80 19.65
CA LEU A 337 -5.47 13.04 20.74
C LEU A 337 -6.61 12.02 20.75
N LEU A 338 -7.24 11.76 19.60
CA LEU A 338 -8.33 10.79 19.49
C LEU A 338 -7.88 9.36 19.81
N LEU A 339 -6.63 9.01 19.48
CA LEU A 339 -6.09 7.69 19.78
C LEU A 339 -5.64 7.54 21.22
N SER A 340 -5.22 8.61 21.89
CA SER A 340 -4.94 8.59 23.34
C SER A 340 -6.18 8.31 24.21
N GLN A 341 -7.39 8.50 23.68
CA GLN A 341 -8.66 8.25 24.39
C GLN A 341 -9.07 6.76 24.41
N GLY A 342 -8.21 5.86 23.93
CA GLY A 342 -8.29 4.43 24.22
C GLY A 342 -9.19 3.59 23.32
N ASN A 343 -9.85 4.17 22.32
CA ASN A 343 -10.65 3.39 21.37
C ASN A 343 -10.38 3.75 19.89
N PRO A 344 -9.38 3.10 19.25
CA PRO A 344 -9.07 3.28 17.83
C PRO A 344 -10.26 2.97 16.89
N LEU A 345 -11.19 2.11 17.30
CA LEU A 345 -12.34 1.75 16.47
C LEU A 345 -13.25 2.96 16.18
N ASN A 346 -13.40 3.90 17.13
CA ASN A 346 -14.21 5.10 16.93
C ASN A 346 -13.66 5.95 15.77
N LEU A 347 -12.35 6.18 15.75
CA LEU A 347 -11.70 6.90 14.66
C LEU A 347 -11.83 6.15 13.33
N VAL A 348 -11.61 4.83 13.33
CA VAL A 348 -11.75 4.01 12.13
C VAL A 348 -13.18 4.05 11.57
N ILE A 349 -14.21 4.04 12.42
CA ILE A 349 -15.62 4.18 12.00
C ILE A 349 -15.87 5.55 11.37
N VAL A 350 -15.33 6.63 11.96
CA VAL A 350 -15.44 7.99 11.38
C VAL A 350 -14.79 8.03 9.99
N LEU A 351 -13.59 7.45 9.84
CA LEU A 351 -12.90 7.35 8.55
C LEU A 351 -13.69 6.51 7.53
N LEU A 352 -14.29 5.40 7.97
CA LEU A 352 -15.16 4.56 7.14
C LEU A 352 -16.35 5.35 6.62
N LYS A 353 -17.06 6.09 7.48
CA LYS A 353 -18.19 6.94 7.10
C LYS A 353 -17.82 7.95 6.01
N ILE A 354 -16.66 8.59 6.13
CA ILE A 354 -16.16 9.53 5.11
C ILE A 354 -15.99 8.83 3.75
N VAL A 355 -15.41 7.62 3.74
CA VAL A 355 -15.22 6.85 2.50
C VAL A 355 -16.55 6.37 1.92
N LEU A 356 -17.54 6.05 2.76
CA LEU A 356 -18.86 5.62 2.29
C LEU A 356 -19.62 6.77 1.59
N ILE A 357 -19.47 8.01 2.06
CA ILE A 357 -20.07 9.17 1.38
C ILE A 357 -19.26 9.64 0.15
N SER A 358 -17.95 9.40 0.14
CA SER A 358 -17.04 9.75 -0.97
C SER A 358 -16.09 8.59 -1.27
N LYS A 359 -16.53 7.65 -2.13
CA LYS A 359 -15.73 6.47 -2.51
C LYS A 359 -14.35 6.85 -3.08
N HIS A 360 -14.26 7.97 -3.79
CA HIS A 360 -13.01 8.49 -4.37
C HIS A 360 -12.00 8.94 -3.30
N SER A 361 -12.45 9.28 -2.09
CA SER A 361 -11.58 9.63 -0.97
C SER A 361 -10.82 8.43 -0.39
N ARG A 362 -11.22 7.19 -0.70
CA ARG A 362 -10.54 5.97 -0.23
C ARG A 362 -9.06 5.97 -0.58
N ARG A 363 -8.71 6.34 -1.82
CA ARG A 363 -7.31 6.35 -2.26
C ARG A 363 -6.48 7.37 -1.47
N HIS A 364 -7.06 8.54 -1.19
CA HIS A 364 -6.41 9.56 -0.37
C HIS A 364 -6.22 9.10 1.08
N LEU A 365 -7.21 8.42 1.66
CA LEU A 365 -7.10 7.83 2.99
C LEU A 365 -5.99 6.79 3.07
N GLU A 366 -5.95 5.85 2.13
CA GLU A 366 -4.93 4.80 2.08
C GLU A 366 -3.51 5.40 1.93
N MET A 367 -3.38 6.52 1.21
CA MET A 367 -2.14 7.30 1.15
C MET A 367 -1.74 7.88 2.51
N ARG A 368 -2.68 8.45 3.27
CA ARG A 368 -2.39 9.00 4.60
C ARG A 368 -2.00 7.91 5.59
N ILE A 369 -2.61 6.74 5.49
CA ILE A 369 -2.20 5.56 6.28
C ILE A 369 -0.76 5.15 5.93
N ALA A 370 -0.39 5.14 4.64
CA ALA A 370 0.99 4.87 4.23
C ALA A 370 1.98 5.88 4.81
N ASN A 371 1.63 7.17 4.82
CA ASN A 371 2.47 8.22 5.42
C ASN A 371 2.64 8.02 6.93
N LEU A 372 1.58 7.63 7.64
CA LEU A 372 1.66 7.30 9.07
C LEU A 372 2.58 6.10 9.31
N ILE A 373 2.47 5.04 8.50
CA ILE A 373 3.37 3.88 8.59
C ILE A 373 4.82 4.32 8.40
N CYS A 374 5.13 5.11 7.37
CA CYS A 374 6.48 5.62 7.13
C CYS A 374 6.99 6.53 8.27
N TYR A 375 6.12 7.34 8.87
CA TYR A 375 6.50 8.18 10.01
C TYR A 375 6.88 7.34 11.23
N TYR A 376 6.12 6.28 11.51
CA TYR A 376 6.35 5.43 12.69
C TYR A 376 7.41 4.33 12.47
N ASP A 377 7.84 4.09 11.24
CA ASP A 377 8.88 3.11 10.88
C ASP A 377 10.25 3.42 11.52
N ILE A 378 10.50 4.70 11.87
CA ILE A 378 11.75 5.13 12.51
C ILE A 378 11.81 4.83 14.03
N TYR A 379 10.68 4.46 14.64
CA TYR A 379 10.55 4.20 16.08
C TYR A 379 10.50 2.69 16.35
N PRO A 380 10.96 2.23 17.52
CA PRO A 380 10.89 0.82 17.88
C PRO A 380 9.43 0.35 17.98
N GLU A 381 9.19 -0.92 17.61
CA GLU A 381 7.84 -1.52 17.59
C GLU A 381 7.09 -1.37 18.92
N GLU A 382 7.82 -1.42 20.04
CA GLU A 382 7.26 -1.30 21.39
C GLU A 382 6.57 0.04 21.65
N GLU A 383 7.09 1.12 21.08
CA GLU A 383 6.53 2.47 21.17
C GLU A 383 5.36 2.67 20.18
N CYS A 384 5.31 1.86 19.13
CA CYS A 384 4.34 1.95 18.05
C CYS A 384 3.07 1.11 18.28
N LYS A 385 2.97 0.37 19.39
CA LYS A 385 1.85 -0.56 19.67
C LYS A 385 0.46 0.03 19.44
N TRP A 386 0.23 1.28 19.85
CA TRP A 386 -1.06 1.94 19.70
C TRP A 386 -1.40 2.26 18.24
N VAL A 387 -0.41 2.68 17.43
CA VAL A 387 -0.57 2.92 15.99
C VAL A 387 -0.76 1.61 15.25
N ILE A 388 0.02 0.59 15.60
CA ILE A 388 -0.07 -0.75 15.02
C ILE A 388 -1.48 -1.30 15.24
N ASN A 389 -2.02 -1.17 16.46
CA ASN A 389 -3.39 -1.55 16.78
C ASN A 389 -4.42 -0.75 15.94
N PHE A 390 -4.23 0.56 15.78
CA PHE A 390 -5.08 1.39 14.92
C PHE A 390 -5.06 0.92 13.45
N ILE A 391 -3.87 0.69 12.87
CA ILE A 391 -3.72 0.23 11.48
C ILE A 391 -4.33 -1.15 11.31
N GLU A 392 -4.20 -2.03 12.29
CA GLU A 392 -4.78 -3.37 12.27
C GLU A 392 -6.32 -3.32 12.23
N ILE A 393 -6.94 -2.56 13.15
CA ILE A 393 -8.39 -2.34 13.18
C ILE A 393 -8.87 -1.67 11.88
N PHE A 394 -8.11 -0.70 11.38
CA PHE A 394 -8.37 -0.06 10.09
C PHE A 394 -8.38 -1.09 8.95
N THR A 395 -7.36 -1.94 8.88
CA THR A 395 -7.18 -2.95 7.83
C THR A 395 -8.34 -3.94 7.84
N ILE A 396 -8.72 -4.46 9.02
CA ILE A 396 -9.85 -5.37 9.19
C ILE A 396 -11.16 -4.70 8.81
N THR A 397 -11.41 -3.47 9.31
CA THR A 397 -12.66 -2.75 9.03
C THR A 397 -12.84 -2.51 7.53
N PHE A 398 -11.79 -2.04 6.84
CA PHE A 398 -11.86 -1.80 5.40
C PHE A 398 -11.81 -3.07 4.55
N ALA A 399 -11.40 -4.21 5.11
CA ALA A 399 -11.55 -5.53 4.49
C ALA A 399 -12.99 -6.05 4.58
N ILE A 400 -13.67 -5.82 5.71
CA ILE A 400 -15.07 -6.20 5.94
C ILE A 400 -16.02 -5.37 5.07
N TYR A 401 -15.77 -4.07 4.98
CA TYR A 401 -16.54 -3.14 4.16
C TYR A 401 -16.07 -3.07 2.69
N ALA A 402 -15.21 -4.00 2.25
CA ALA A 402 -14.80 -4.08 0.86
C ALA A 402 -15.93 -4.66 -0.03
N ASP A 403 -16.00 -4.19 -1.28
CA ASP A 403 -17.11 -4.52 -2.20
C ASP A 403 -17.25 -6.02 -2.57
N ASN A 404 -16.33 -6.90 -2.18
CA ASN A 404 -16.25 -8.25 -2.74
C ASN A 404 -16.79 -9.36 -1.81
N VAL A 405 -16.88 -9.13 -0.50
CA VAL A 405 -17.26 -10.13 0.50
C VAL A 405 -18.33 -9.55 1.43
N GLU A 406 -19.46 -10.23 1.56
CA GLU A 406 -20.50 -9.94 2.54
C GLU A 406 -20.30 -10.79 3.78
N TYR A 407 -20.19 -10.14 4.93
CA TYR A 407 -20.17 -10.79 6.25
C TYR A 407 -21.53 -10.66 6.91
N ASN A 408 -22.17 -11.76 7.28
CA ASN A 408 -23.51 -11.80 7.88
C ASN A 408 -23.44 -12.46 9.27
N LEU A 409 -24.27 -12.00 10.20
CA LEU A 409 -24.41 -12.65 11.51
C LEU A 409 -25.67 -13.52 11.53
N ILE A 410 -25.53 -14.74 12.02
CA ILE A 410 -26.63 -15.66 12.25
C ILE A 410 -26.67 -15.97 13.75
N LYS A 411 -27.80 -15.66 14.39
CA LYS A 411 -28.05 -16.01 15.80
C LYS A 411 -28.24 -17.52 15.88
N MET A 412 -27.45 -18.19 16.71
CA MET A 412 -27.46 -19.67 16.82
C MET A 412 -28.36 -20.18 17.96
N GLN A 413 -28.77 -19.31 18.88
CA GLN A 413 -29.67 -19.64 20.00
C GLN A 413 -30.74 -18.55 20.15
N GLU A 414 -32.01 -18.96 20.22
CA GLU A 414 -33.11 -18.08 20.61
C GLU A 414 -33.11 -17.98 22.14
N ASP A 415 -32.51 -16.92 22.68
CA ASP A 415 -32.72 -16.60 24.09
C ASP A 415 -34.20 -16.25 24.31
N SER A 416 -34.90 -17.10 25.06
CA SER A 416 -36.21 -16.84 25.62
C SER A 416 -36.09 -15.79 26.73
N GLY A 417 -36.00 -14.51 26.36
CA GLY A 417 -35.99 -13.41 27.33
C GLY A 417 -35.67 -12.04 26.73
N SER A 418 -36.71 -11.19 26.69
CA SER A 418 -36.73 -9.71 26.58
C SER A 418 -35.59 -8.96 25.85
N ASP A 419 -35.98 -8.28 24.77
CA ASP A 419 -35.19 -7.45 23.83
C ASP A 419 -34.41 -6.22 24.39
N GLU A 420 -34.07 -6.16 25.68
CA GLU A 420 -33.47 -4.94 26.29
C GLU A 420 -32.00 -5.06 26.74
N LEU A 421 -31.31 -6.18 26.53
CA LEU A 421 -29.88 -6.30 26.82
C LEU A 421 -29.02 -6.17 25.54
N PRO A 422 -27.81 -5.57 25.61
CA PRO A 422 -26.92 -5.53 24.46
C PRO A 422 -26.68 -6.98 23.97
N PRO A 423 -26.77 -7.23 22.65
CA PRO A 423 -26.76 -8.58 22.13
C PRO A 423 -25.51 -9.31 22.61
N ASN A 424 -25.69 -10.42 23.33
CA ASN A 424 -24.58 -11.28 23.71
C ASN A 424 -23.92 -11.77 22.40
N LEU A 425 -22.77 -11.17 22.08
CA LEU A 425 -22.06 -11.38 20.82
C LEU A 425 -21.68 -12.86 20.64
N ASP A 426 -21.58 -13.64 21.71
CA ASP A 426 -21.19 -15.04 21.67
C ASP A 426 -22.28 -15.97 21.12
N THR A 427 -23.54 -15.50 21.10
CA THR A 427 -24.67 -16.23 20.49
C THR A 427 -24.70 -16.14 18.96
N TYR A 428 -23.89 -15.28 18.36
CA TYR A 428 -23.86 -15.04 16.91
C TYR A 428 -22.64 -15.68 16.24
N ARG A 429 -22.89 -16.33 15.11
CA ARG A 429 -21.86 -16.78 14.17
C ARG A 429 -21.81 -15.87 12.95
N ILE A 430 -20.59 -15.62 12.46
CA ILE A 430 -20.28 -14.84 11.27
C ILE A 430 -20.17 -15.79 10.08
N PHE A 431 -20.86 -15.44 8.99
CA PHE A 431 -20.81 -16.11 7.71
C PHE A 431 -20.28 -15.14 6.66
N SER A 432 -19.35 -15.59 5.83
CA SER A 432 -18.82 -14.83 4.70
C SER A 432 -19.38 -15.39 3.39
N GLN A 433 -19.86 -14.52 2.51
CA GLN A 433 -20.36 -14.86 1.17
C GLN A 433 -19.75 -13.91 0.14
N LEU A 434 -19.38 -14.42 -1.04
CA LEU A 434 -18.97 -13.57 -2.15
C LEU A 434 -20.17 -12.76 -2.67
N LYS A 435 -20.02 -11.45 -2.83
CA LYS A 435 -21.06 -10.64 -3.48
C LYS A 435 -21.22 -11.09 -4.93
N LEU A 436 -22.40 -11.62 -5.26
CA LEU A 436 -22.78 -11.77 -6.67
C LEU A 436 -22.93 -10.36 -7.24
N LEU A 437 -22.14 -10.03 -8.27
CA LEU A 437 -22.28 -8.78 -9.00
C LEU A 437 -23.72 -8.66 -9.48
N ARG A 438 -24.53 -7.84 -8.79
CA ARG A 438 -25.79 -7.37 -9.36
C ARG A 438 -25.37 -6.55 -10.58
N LYS A 439 -25.74 -7.03 -11.77
CA LYS A 439 -25.72 -6.20 -12.98
C LYS A 439 -26.59 -4.98 -12.66
N GLU A 440 -25.96 -3.87 -12.33
CA GLU A 440 -26.63 -2.57 -12.37
C GLU A 440 -26.92 -2.32 -13.85
N ASN A 441 -28.18 -2.47 -14.23
CA ASN A 441 -28.65 -1.98 -15.52
C ASN A 441 -28.49 -0.45 -15.47
N TYR A 442 -27.71 0.06 -16.42
CA TYR A 442 -27.35 1.47 -16.61
C TYR A 442 -28.55 2.42 -16.58
#